data_AF-A0AA96M4T4-F1
#
_entry.id   AF-A0AA96M4T4-F1
#
_cell.length_a   1.000
_cell.length_b   1.000
_cell.length_c   1.000
_cell.angle_alpha   90.00
_cell.angle_beta   90.00
_cell.angle_gamma   90.00
#
_symmetry.space_group_name_H-M   'P 1'
#
loop_
_entity.id
_entity.type
_entity.pdbx_description
1 polymer ?
#
loop_
_entity_poly.entity_id
_entity_poly.type
_entity_poly.pdbx_seq_one_letter_code
_entity_poly.pdbx_strand_id
1 'polypeptide(L)'
;MGARFYNKYGNNSSSDASLVVLNSTDDFKKWYLELYDMSMFSDTDIAALLNDEKPQEYPCIPLVFDKSEDIIYISTELAKCLSGQLKTEI
;
A
#
# COMPACT_ATOMS: atom_id res chain seq x y z
N MET A 1 -4.41 -18.58 -0.60
CA MET A 1 -3.03 -18.42 -0.09
C MET A 1 -2.21 -17.85 -1.23
N GLY A 2 -1.58 -16.69 -1.22
CA GLY A 2 -1.53 -15.56 -0.30
C GLY A 2 -0.84 -14.42 -1.06
N ALA A 3 -1.18 -13.17 -0.75
CA ALA A 3 -0.37 -12.01 -1.15
C ALA A 3 0.01 -11.35 0.17
N ARG A 4 1.30 -11.38 0.53
CA ARG A 4 1.71 -11.11 1.91
C ARG A 4 2.98 -10.32 2.04
N PHE A 5 2.86 -9.03 2.34
CA PHE A 5 3.25 -8.07 1.35
C PHE A 5 3.78 -6.67 1.92
N TYR A 6 4.64 -6.51 2.96
CA TYR A 6 5.12 -5.23 3.59
C TYR A 6 6.52 -4.67 3.18
N ASN A 7 6.70 -3.34 3.17
CA ASN A 7 8.02 -2.70 3.31
C ASN A 7 8.00 -1.65 4.43
N LYS A 8 8.49 -2.01 5.62
CA LYS A 8 8.77 -1.08 6.72
C LYS A 8 10.26 -1.10 6.92
N TYR A 9 10.96 -0.17 6.26
CA TYR A 9 12.37 0.20 6.43
C TYR A 9 13.18 -0.77 7.31
N GLY A 10 13.62 -1.86 6.70
CA GLY A 10 14.43 -2.89 7.36
C GLY A 10 15.72 -3.08 6.58
N ASN A 11 16.74 -2.32 6.97
CA ASN A 11 18.12 -2.60 6.61
C ASN A 11 18.50 -3.97 7.22
N ASN A 12 18.27 -5.07 6.50
CA ASN A 12 18.97 -6.36 6.61
C ASN A 12 18.40 -7.37 5.59
N SER A 13 19.14 -7.52 4.48
CA SER A 13 19.40 -8.76 3.75
C SER A 13 18.48 -9.99 3.98
N SER A 14 17.33 -10.05 3.30
CA SER A 14 16.80 -11.26 2.64
C SER A 14 15.46 -10.94 1.97
N SER A 15 15.50 -10.99 0.64
CA SER A 15 14.52 -10.52 -0.32
C SER A 15 13.19 -11.28 -0.31
N ASP A 16 12.18 -10.75 0.36
CA ASP A 16 10.79 -10.95 -0.04
C ASP A 16 10.14 -9.56 -0.06
N ALA A 17 10.24 -8.90 -1.21
CA ALA A 17 9.66 -7.59 -1.43
C ALA A 17 8.17 -7.72 -1.44
N SER A 18 7.57 -7.13 -0.42
CA SER A 18 6.25 -7.50 -0.07
C SER A 18 5.24 -6.40 -0.56
N LEU A 19 4.41 -6.67 -1.61
CA LEU A 19 3.11 -6.02 -2.07
C LEU A 19 1.78 -6.20 -1.23
N VAL A 20 1.32 -5.16 -0.52
CA VAL A 20 -0.01 -5.21 0.14
C VAL A 20 -1.10 -5.11 -0.92
N VAL A 21 -2.08 -6.01 -0.91
CA VAL A 21 -3.31 -5.85 -1.71
C VAL A 21 -4.44 -5.46 -0.76
N LEU A 22 -4.97 -4.26 -0.95
CA LEU A 22 -6.13 -3.76 -0.22
C LEU A 22 -7.38 -4.18 -0.98
N ASN A 23 -8.25 -4.97 -0.34
CA ASN A 23 -9.47 -5.47 -0.99
C ASN A 23 -10.73 -4.73 -0.51
N SER A 24 -10.59 -3.88 0.51
CA SER A 24 -11.67 -3.16 1.14
C SER A 24 -11.18 -1.93 1.88
N THR A 25 -12.12 -1.05 2.23
CA THR A 25 -11.87 0.11 3.09
C THR A 25 -11.33 -0.28 4.47
N ASP A 26 -11.76 -1.42 5.02
CA ASP A 26 -11.26 -1.94 6.30
C ASP A 26 -9.78 -2.34 6.22
N ASP A 27 -9.37 -2.97 5.11
CA ASP A 27 -7.96 -3.33 4.87
C ASP A 27 -7.12 -2.05 4.75
N PHE A 28 -7.61 -1.06 4.01
CA PHE A 28 -6.96 0.25 3.88
C PHE A 28 -6.77 0.92 5.24
N LYS A 29 -7.84 0.99 6.05
CA LYS A 29 -7.78 1.62 7.38
C LYS A 29 -6.72 0.96 8.26
N LYS A 30 -6.68 -0.38 8.30
CA LYS A 30 -5.68 -1.10 9.11
C LYS A 30 -4.27 -0.80 8.62
N TRP A 31 -4.03 -0.91 7.32
CA TRP A 31 -2.72 -0.65 6.73
C TRP A 31 -2.24 0.78 6.95
N TYR A 32 -3.12 1.77 6.73
CA TYR A 32 -2.80 3.19 6.87
C TYR A 32 -2.45 3.56 8.32
N LEU A 33 -3.19 3.04 9.30
CA LEU A 33 -2.91 3.24 10.73
C LEU A 33 -1.65 2.50 11.22
N GLU A 34 -1.22 1.44 10.54
CA GLU A 34 0.07 0.79 10.84
C GLU A 34 1.28 1.53 10.24
N LEU A 35 1.04 2.28 9.16
CA LEU A 35 2.06 3.05 8.44
C LEU A 35 2.36 4.37 9.14
N TYR A 36 1.32 5.11 9.57
CA TYR A 36 1.46 6.42 10.17
C TYR A 36 1.15 6.41 11.67
N ASP A 37 1.97 7.13 12.45
CA ASP A 37 1.68 7.36 13.86
C ASP A 37 0.57 8.41 14.01
N MET A 38 -0.62 7.93 14.33
CA MET A 38 -1.83 8.75 14.49
C MET A 38 -2.12 9.13 15.94
N SER A 39 -1.19 8.86 16.87
CA SER A 39 -1.40 9.09 18.31
C SER A 39 -1.66 10.54 18.70
N MET A 40 -1.26 11.50 17.85
CA MET A 40 -1.46 12.94 18.06
C MET A 40 -2.76 13.49 17.48
N PHE A 41 -3.51 12.69 16.71
CA PHE A 41 -4.74 13.11 16.04
C PHE A 41 -5.98 12.60 16.78
N SER A 42 -7.07 13.37 16.74
CA SER A 42 -8.33 12.91 17.30
C SER A 42 -8.97 11.84 16.40
N ASP A 43 -9.84 11.00 16.96
CA ASP A 43 -10.57 9.99 16.18
C ASP A 43 -11.36 10.59 15.00
N THR A 44 -11.82 11.84 15.16
CA THR A 44 -12.57 12.56 14.12
C THR A 44 -11.65 12.98 12.98
N ASP A 45 -10.46 13.49 13.30
CA ASP A 45 -9.47 13.90 12.31
C ASP A 45 -8.94 12.68 11.54
N ILE A 46 -8.70 11.58 12.24
CA ILE A 46 -8.30 10.30 11.64
C ILE A 46 -9.37 9.81 10.66
N ALA A 47 -10.66 9.88 11.03
CA ALA A 47 -11.75 9.48 10.14
C ALA A 47 -11.87 10.36 8.89
N ALA A 48 -11.63 11.68 9.03
CA ALA A 48 -11.60 12.59 7.90
C ALA A 48 -10.43 12.29 6.96
N LEU A 49 -9.22 12.14 7.49
CA LEU A 49 -8.02 11.79 6.73
C LEU A 49 -8.18 10.48 5.96
N LEU A 50 -8.66 9.44 6.64
CA LEU A 50 -8.92 8.15 5.99
C LEU A 50 -9.95 8.26 4.86
N ASN A 51 -10.94 9.15 4.97
CA ASN A 51 -11.95 9.31 3.93
C ASN A 51 -11.43 10.12 2.73
N ASP A 52 -10.51 11.06 2.96
CA ASP A 52 -9.89 11.87 1.92
C ASP A 52 -8.84 11.08 1.14
N GLU A 53 -8.06 10.24 1.82
CA GLU A 53 -6.97 9.48 1.20
C GLU A 53 -7.38 8.08 0.71
N LYS A 54 -8.64 7.67 0.95
CA LYS A 54 -9.08 6.34 0.54
C LYS A 54 -8.92 6.15 -0.99
N PRO A 55 -8.48 4.96 -1.41
CA PRO A 55 -8.55 4.57 -2.81
C PRO A 55 -9.98 4.68 -3.37
N GLN A 56 -10.09 5.15 -4.61
CA GLN A 56 -11.39 5.19 -5.31
C GLN A 56 -11.87 3.80 -5.71
N GLU A 57 -10.94 2.88 -5.97
CA GLU A 57 -11.23 1.53 -6.46
C GLU A 57 -10.46 0.47 -5.67
N TYR A 58 -11.12 -0.68 -5.47
CA TYR A 58 -10.55 -1.89 -4.87
C TYR A 58 -10.81 -3.09 -5.81
N PRO A 59 -9.92 -4.10 -5.85
CA PRO A 59 -8.68 -4.19 -5.10
C PRO A 59 -7.55 -3.34 -5.70
N CYS A 60 -6.70 -2.78 -4.84
CA CYS A 60 -5.58 -1.94 -5.24
C CYS A 60 -4.33 -2.22 -4.40
N ILE A 61 -3.19 -1.71 -4.87
CA ILE A 61 -1.87 -1.89 -4.28
C ILE A 61 -1.27 -0.50 -4.04
N PRO A 62 -0.91 -0.14 -2.80
CA PRO A 62 -0.19 1.09 -2.53
C PRO A 62 1.27 0.98 -3.00
N LEU A 63 1.73 2.01 -3.71
CA LEU A 63 3.11 2.24 -4.10
C LEU A 63 3.64 3.43 -3.31
N VAL A 64 4.65 3.19 -2.47
CA VAL A 64 5.31 4.24 -1.69
C VAL A 64 6.62 4.59 -2.38
N PHE A 65 6.81 5.86 -2.74
CA PHE A 65 8.07 6.33 -3.34
C PHE A 65 9.03 6.84 -2.25
N ASP A 66 10.21 6.20 -2.16
CA ASP A 66 11.26 6.44 -1.16
C ASP A 66 11.75 7.91 -1.06
N LYS A 67 11.49 8.74 -2.08
CA LYS A 67 12.00 10.11 -2.16
C LYS A 67 10.96 11.21 -1.92
N SER A 68 9.68 10.90 -2.00
CA SER A 68 8.62 11.91 -1.89
C SER A 68 7.56 11.59 -0.85
N GLU A 69 7.62 10.42 -0.21
CA GLU A 69 6.58 9.90 0.71
C GLU A 69 5.18 9.83 0.09
N ASP A 70 5.05 10.08 -1.21
CA ASP A 70 3.79 9.99 -1.93
C ASP A 70 3.35 8.52 -2.02
N ILE A 71 2.09 8.29 -1.66
CA ILE A 71 1.41 7.01 -1.83
C ILE A 71 0.58 7.09 -3.10
N ILE A 72 0.90 6.25 -4.08
CA ILE A 72 0.08 6.08 -5.30
C ILE A 72 -0.60 4.72 -5.24
N TYR A 73 -1.91 4.67 -5.46
CA TYR A 73 -2.64 3.41 -5.54
C TYR A 73 -2.76 2.95 -6.99
N ILE A 74 -2.35 1.71 -7.27
CA ILE A 74 -2.52 1.09 -8.57
C ILE A 74 -3.47 -0.09 -8.50
N SER A 75 -4.24 -0.34 -9.56
CA SER A 75 -5.09 -1.53 -9.64
C SER A 75 -4.26 -2.81 -9.73
N THR A 76 -4.84 -3.92 -9.29
CA THR A 76 -4.15 -5.22 -9.38
C THR A 76 -3.87 -5.64 -10.83
N GLU A 77 -4.73 -5.22 -11.75
CA GLU A 77 -4.64 -5.46 -13.19
C GLU A 77 -3.46 -4.69 -13.79
N LEU A 78 -3.29 -3.43 -13.40
CA LEU A 78 -2.13 -2.63 -13.81
C LEU A 78 -0.84 -3.24 -13.26
N ALA A 79 -0.82 -3.63 -11.99
CA ALA A 79 0.33 -4.30 -11.38
C ALA A 79 0.69 -5.60 -12.11
N LYS A 80 -0.31 -6.43 -12.46
CA LYS A 80 -0.12 -7.65 -13.25
C LYS A 80 0.46 -7.35 -14.63
N CYS A 81 -0.08 -6.35 -15.33
CA CYS A 81 0.40 -5.93 -16.65
C CYS A 81 1.88 -5.52 -16.59
N LEU A 82 2.24 -4.67 -15.64
CA LEU A 82 3.62 -4.22 -15.42
C LEU A 82 4.55 -5.39 -15.05
N SER A 83 4.10 -6.30 -14.18
CA SER A 83 4.89 -7.49 -13.80
C SER A 83 5.07 -8.50 -14.94
N GLY A 84 4.10 -8.59 -15.86
CA GLY A 84 4.16 -9.45 -17.05
C GLY A 84 5.15 -8.92 -18.09
N GLN A 85 5.24 -7.60 -18.25
CA GLN A 85 6.25 -6.98 -19.12
C GLN A 85 7.68 -7.24 -18.62
N LEU A 86 7.91 -7.15 -17.31
CA LEU A 86 9.20 -7.45 -16.67
C LEU A 86 9.69 -8.89 -16.85
N LYS A 87 8.80 -9.86 -17.07
CA LYS A 87 9.17 -11.26 -17.35
C LYS A 87 9.49 -11.55 -18.81
N THR A 88 9.16 -10.64 -19.72
CA THR A 88 9.33 -10.86 -21.17
C THR A 88 10.63 -10.24 -21.69
N GLU A 89 11.34 -9.44 -20.88
CA GLU A 89 12.63 -8.81 -21.20
C GLU A 89 13.85 -9.53 -20.60
N ILE A 90 13.73 -10.82 -20.22
CA ILE A 90 14.86 -11.65 -19.75
C ILE A 90 15.09 -12.81 -20.72
#